data_AF-A0A662XV23-F1
#
_entry.id   AF-A0A662XV23-F1
#
_cell.length_a   1.000
_cell.length_b   1.000
_cell.length_c   1.000
_cell.angle_alpha   90.00
_cell.angle_beta   90.00
_cell.angle_gamma   90.00
#
_symmetry.space_group_name_H-M   'P 1'
#
loop_
_entity.id
_entity.type
_entity.pdbx_description
1 polymer ?
#
loop_
_entity_poly.entity_id
_entity_poly.type
_entity_poly.pdbx_seq_one_letter_code
_entity_poly.pdbx_strand_id
1 'polypeptide(L)'
;MLDRQVLDKRQRNLELVREEAANDEKRIAEESQKRADQDAYGRKVLHSKYGFSNRLITVDEIGKDGDDDILMDDAAQTGEERDANSVDLECDRATTDAGGEESVTAPVPPTRVCLPAAHPFFSQATTKEDAAVLLGAMTTTPVRAIADEFERVALNWFRDSLQLVGHLRWLRKLMLMSEGLCMDIFARDFLRGLSSSARVNWGVDDRLTSALTLAMIEGSVTSHAIVQSFHYKTTDSLSQAVPSLLSEIALVYEVQWPLGLVITVQSRDLYTDVHRFLLYVRLTTLEMREVWGMLRTIGRHGQLPSALQRSCGDAIYKMQSFLGAFIETFSTKVSVSLFAC
;
A
#
# COMPACT_ATOMS: atom_id res chain seq x y z
N MET A 1 -43.18 -57.11 44.10
CA MET A 1 -42.74 -55.95 44.91
C MET A 1 -41.47 -55.26 44.38
N LEU A 2 -40.64 -55.87 43.51
CA LEU A 2 -39.44 -55.22 42.96
C LEU A 2 -39.72 -54.11 41.94
N ASP A 3 -40.82 -54.15 41.18
CA ASP A 3 -41.07 -53.17 40.11
C ASP A 3 -41.27 -51.73 40.58
N ARG A 4 -41.79 -51.54 41.81
CA ARG A 4 -42.05 -50.20 42.33
C ARG A 4 -40.77 -49.45 42.69
N GLN A 5 -39.76 -50.15 43.21
CA GLN A 5 -38.44 -49.55 43.49
C GLN A 5 -37.68 -49.17 42.22
N VAL A 6 -37.83 -49.95 41.15
CA VAL A 6 -37.18 -49.66 39.86
C VAL A 6 -37.80 -48.42 39.20
N LEU A 7 -39.13 -48.29 39.25
CA LEU A 7 -39.84 -47.12 38.75
C LEU A 7 -39.46 -45.84 39.53
N ASP A 8 -39.45 -45.89 40.86
CA ASP A 8 -39.09 -44.73 41.69
C ASP A 8 -37.64 -44.27 41.47
N LYS A 9 -36.72 -45.21 41.20
CA LYS A 9 -35.32 -44.90 40.89
C LYS A 9 -35.18 -44.25 39.51
N ARG A 10 -35.94 -44.74 38.53
CA ARG A 10 -35.91 -44.20 37.16
C ARG A 10 -36.52 -42.79 37.09
N GLN A 11 -37.55 -42.54 37.89
CA GLN A 11 -38.19 -41.23 37.97
C GLN A 11 -37.28 -40.19 38.62
N ARG A 12 -36.58 -40.54 39.72
CA ARG A 12 -35.56 -39.68 40.32
C ARG A 12 -34.38 -39.37 39.38
N ASN A 13 -33.91 -40.36 38.63
CA ASN A 13 -32.83 -40.12 37.65
C ASN A 13 -33.27 -39.17 36.53
N LEU A 14 -34.54 -39.23 36.10
CA LEU A 14 -35.09 -38.31 35.10
C LEU A 14 -35.21 -36.87 35.62
N GLU A 15 -35.58 -36.69 36.88
CA GLU A 15 -35.62 -35.38 37.52
C GLU A 15 -34.23 -34.77 37.63
N LEU A 16 -33.24 -35.58 38.02
CA LEU A 16 -31.85 -35.15 38.16
C LEU A 16 -31.25 -34.70 36.82
N VAL A 17 -31.51 -35.43 35.73
CA VAL A 17 -31.07 -35.05 34.38
C VAL A 17 -31.74 -33.76 33.91
N ARG A 18 -33.02 -33.54 34.25
CA ARG A 18 -33.71 -32.28 33.90
C ARG A 18 -33.15 -31.09 34.66
N GLU A 19 -32.79 -31.28 35.93
CA GLU A 19 -32.19 -30.24 36.77
C GLU A 19 -30.77 -29.89 36.29
N GLU A 20 -29.97 -30.89 35.90
CA GLU A 20 -28.65 -30.68 35.31
C GLU A 20 -28.72 -29.91 33.99
N ALA A 21 -29.65 -30.28 33.10
CA ALA A 21 -29.87 -29.57 31.83
C ALA A 21 -30.30 -28.12 32.04
N ALA A 22 -31.17 -27.84 33.02
CA ALA A 22 -31.62 -26.49 33.34
C ALA A 22 -30.49 -25.62 33.93
N ASN A 23 -29.57 -26.23 34.70
CA ASN A 23 -28.41 -25.53 35.25
C ASN A 23 -27.37 -25.22 34.17
N ASP A 24 -27.14 -26.14 33.24
CA ASP A 24 -26.23 -25.90 32.10
C ASP A 24 -26.76 -24.78 31.18
N GLU A 25 -28.07 -24.74 30.92
CA GLU A 25 -28.69 -23.67 30.14
C GLU A 25 -28.53 -22.29 30.81
N LYS A 26 -28.71 -22.22 32.14
CA LYS A 26 -28.43 -20.99 32.90
C LYS A 26 -26.97 -20.57 32.83
N ARG A 27 -26.03 -21.51 32.94
CA ARG A 27 -24.59 -21.20 32.86
C ARG A 27 -24.22 -20.63 31.49
N ILE A 28 -24.75 -21.20 30.41
CA ILE A 28 -24.53 -20.70 29.04
C ILE A 28 -25.13 -19.31 28.87
N ALA A 29 -26.33 -19.06 29.40
CA ALA A 29 -26.96 -17.74 29.36
C ALA A 29 -26.11 -16.68 30.10
N GLU A 30 -25.61 -16.99 31.30
CA GLU A 30 -24.73 -16.08 32.06
C GLU A 30 -23.40 -15.80 31.35
N GLU A 31 -22.78 -16.79 30.73
CA GLU A 31 -21.54 -16.60 29.96
C GLU A 31 -21.76 -15.76 28.70
N SER A 32 -22.88 -15.95 28.00
CA SER A 32 -23.22 -15.15 26.82
C SER A 32 -23.48 -13.69 27.19
N GLN A 33 -24.14 -13.43 28.32
CA GLN A 33 -24.34 -12.07 28.84
C GLN A 33 -23.00 -11.40 29.20
N LYS A 34 -22.10 -12.11 29.89
CA LYS A 34 -20.75 -11.59 30.22
C LYS A 34 -19.96 -11.20 28.97
N ARG A 35 -20.03 -12.00 27.90
CA ARG A 35 -19.38 -11.67 26.61
C ARG A 35 -19.99 -10.44 25.96
N ALA A 36 -21.32 -10.32 25.96
CA ALA A 36 -22.01 -9.15 25.43
C ALA A 36 -21.62 -7.86 26.19
N ASP A 37 -21.51 -7.93 27.51
CA ASP A 37 -21.08 -6.80 28.35
C ASP A 37 -19.62 -6.42 28.09
N GLN A 38 -18.74 -7.41 27.91
CA GLN A 38 -17.33 -7.18 27.56
C GLN A 38 -17.17 -6.52 26.19
N ASP A 39 -17.95 -6.94 25.19
CA ASP A 39 -18.00 -6.32 23.87
C ASP A 39 -18.53 -4.88 23.92
N ALA A 40 -19.60 -4.64 24.69
CA ALA A 40 -20.14 -3.30 24.89
C ALA A 40 -19.13 -2.37 25.57
N TYR A 41 -18.36 -2.89 26.54
CA TYR A 41 -17.27 -2.15 27.17
C TYR A 41 -16.14 -1.84 26.19
N GLY A 42 -15.70 -2.83 25.38
CA GLY A 42 -14.68 -2.64 24.35
C GLY A 42 -15.06 -1.54 23.34
N ARG A 43 -16.32 -1.52 22.90
CA ARG A 43 -16.83 -0.46 22.00
C ARG A 43 -16.81 0.92 22.66
N LYS A 44 -17.19 1.04 23.94
CA LYS A 44 -17.14 2.31 24.69
C LYS A 44 -15.72 2.83 24.86
N VAL A 45 -14.76 1.95 25.16
CA VAL A 45 -13.34 2.33 25.29
C VAL A 45 -12.78 2.82 23.96
N LEU A 46 -13.10 2.15 22.85
CA LEU A 46 -12.70 2.59 21.52
C LEU A 46 -13.32 3.95 21.13
N HIS A 47 -14.60 4.17 21.45
CA HIS A 47 -15.25 5.47 21.25
C HIS A 47 -14.59 6.59 22.07
N SER A 48 -14.24 6.33 23.34
CA SER A 48 -13.61 7.32 24.21
C SER A 48 -12.18 7.66 23.80
N LYS A 49 -11.43 6.70 23.23
CA LYS A 49 -10.01 6.87 22.90
C LYS A 49 -9.78 7.42 21.49
N TYR A 50 -10.71 7.18 20.56
CA TYR A 50 -10.54 7.51 19.14
C TYR A 50 -11.60 8.42 18.53
N GLY A 51 -12.51 9.01 19.33
CA GLY A 51 -13.38 10.09 18.86
C GLY A 51 -14.20 9.76 17.61
N PHE A 52 -14.71 8.52 17.50
CA PHE A 52 -15.64 8.14 16.44
C PHE A 52 -16.98 8.86 16.66
N SER A 53 -17.14 10.01 16.02
CA SER A 53 -18.42 10.70 15.90
C SER A 53 -19.24 10.01 14.80
N ASN A 54 -20.13 9.10 15.19
CA ASN A 54 -21.12 8.51 14.29
C ASN A 54 -22.10 9.60 13.82
N ARG A 55 -21.83 10.20 12.66
CA ARG A 55 -22.89 10.77 11.84
C ARG A 55 -23.57 9.60 11.15
N LEU A 56 -24.55 9.03 11.84
CA LEU A 56 -25.42 7.97 11.31
C LEU A 56 -26.22 8.58 10.15
N ILE A 57 -25.90 8.17 8.92
CA ILE A 57 -26.79 8.37 7.77
C ILE A 57 -27.91 7.36 7.97
N THR A 58 -29.09 7.84 8.34
CA THR A 58 -30.32 7.05 8.33
C THR A 58 -30.63 6.70 6.89
N VAL A 59 -30.54 5.41 6.56
CA VAL A 59 -31.00 4.83 5.30
C VAL A 59 -32.51 4.66 5.42
N ASP A 60 -33.24 5.75 5.21
CA ASP A 60 -34.61 5.72 4.71
C ASP A 60 -34.58 6.53 3.41
N GLU A 61 -35.22 6.00 2.37
CA GLU A 61 -35.30 6.53 0.99
C GLU A 61 -34.14 6.17 0.03
N ILE A 62 -34.06 4.92 -0.41
CA ILE A 62 -33.87 4.62 -1.85
C ILE A 62 -34.74 3.40 -2.19
N GLY A 63 -36.01 3.68 -2.44
CA GLY A 63 -36.87 2.80 -3.22
C GLY A 63 -37.34 3.58 -4.43
N LYS A 64 -37.12 2.98 -5.61
CA LYS A 64 -37.72 3.24 -6.93
C LYS A 64 -36.73 3.70 -8.01
N ASP A 65 -36.96 3.08 -9.17
CA ASP A 65 -36.52 3.41 -10.52
C ASP A 65 -35.05 3.08 -10.83
N GLY A 66 -34.70 2.36 -11.90
CA GLY A 66 -35.48 1.77 -12.98
C GLY A 66 -34.59 0.80 -13.76
N ASP A 67 -35.24 -0.06 -14.53
CA ASP A 67 -34.63 -0.91 -15.55
C ASP A 67 -33.89 -0.03 -16.57
N ASP A 68 -32.59 -0.26 -16.76
CA ASP A 68 -31.88 0.19 -17.95
C ASP A 68 -31.05 -0.99 -18.50
N ASP A 69 -31.55 -1.49 -19.63
CA ASP A 69 -30.91 -2.43 -20.52
C ASP A 69 -29.61 -1.84 -21.08
N ILE A 70 -28.46 -2.32 -20.61
CA ILE A 70 -27.17 -1.99 -21.20
C ILE A 70 -26.92 -2.94 -22.37
N LEU A 71 -27.32 -2.47 -23.56
CA LEU A 71 -26.88 -2.97 -24.87
C LEU A 71 -25.36 -2.80 -24.99
N MET A 72 -24.68 -3.90 -25.28
CA MET A 72 -23.26 -3.94 -25.64
C MET A 72 -23.13 -3.63 -27.14
N ASP A 73 -22.62 -2.45 -27.48
CA ASP A 73 -22.22 -2.12 -28.84
C ASP A 73 -20.78 -2.57 -29.12
N ASP A 74 -20.65 -3.37 -30.17
CA ASP A 74 -19.41 -3.79 -30.80
C ASP A 74 -18.72 -2.60 -31.48
N ALA A 75 -17.48 -2.30 -31.10
CA ALA A 75 -16.59 -1.43 -31.85
C ALA A 75 -15.34 -2.20 -32.29
N ALA A 76 -15.42 -2.75 -33.49
CA ALA A 76 -14.26 -3.12 -34.28
C ALA A 76 -13.58 -1.84 -34.80
N GLN A 77 -12.27 -1.69 -34.57
CA GLN A 77 -11.49 -0.64 -35.20
C GLN A 77 -10.19 -1.22 -35.76
N THR A 78 -10.19 -1.35 -37.08
CA THR A 78 -9.07 -1.75 -37.96
C THR A 78 -8.55 -0.53 -38.73
N GLY A 79 -7.25 -0.52 -39.02
CA GLY A 79 -6.59 0.30 -40.05
C GLY A 79 -5.91 1.54 -39.48
N GLU A 80 -4.59 1.52 -39.24
CA GLU A 80 -3.52 1.81 -40.21
C GLU A 80 -3.55 3.25 -40.76
N GLU A 81 -2.53 4.03 -40.41
CA GLU A 81 -1.70 4.70 -41.43
C GLU A 81 -0.34 5.09 -40.83
N ARG A 82 0.70 4.62 -41.53
CA ARG A 82 2.10 5.07 -41.42
C ARG A 82 2.21 6.43 -42.09
N ASP A 83 3.13 7.26 -41.62
CA ASP A 83 4.06 7.90 -42.55
C ASP A 83 5.36 8.31 -41.88
N ALA A 84 6.42 8.16 -42.68
CA ALA A 84 7.81 8.42 -42.39
C ALA A 84 8.18 9.88 -42.70
N ASN A 85 9.21 10.40 -42.01
CA ASN A 85 10.27 11.25 -42.57
C ASN A 85 11.31 11.50 -41.46
N SER A 86 12.55 10.99 -41.57
CA SER A 86 13.68 11.46 -42.39
C SER A 86 14.25 12.80 -41.90
N VAL A 87 15.50 12.78 -41.38
CA VAL A 87 16.66 13.55 -41.93
C VAL A 87 16.78 14.92 -41.22
N ASP A 88 17.87 15.33 -40.55
CA ASP A 88 19.27 15.43 -40.98
C ASP A 88 20.27 15.52 -39.80
N LEU A 89 21.50 15.11 -40.10
CA LEU A 89 22.75 15.37 -39.37
C LEU A 89 23.39 16.66 -39.89
N GLU A 90 23.98 17.48 -39.02
CA GLU A 90 25.19 18.31 -39.28
C GLU A 90 25.64 18.88 -37.91
N CYS A 91 26.77 18.48 -37.31
CA CYS A 91 28.17 18.68 -37.68
C CYS A 91 28.54 20.18 -37.71
N ASP A 92 29.17 20.69 -36.65
CA ASP A 92 30.26 21.63 -36.90
C ASP A 92 31.36 21.67 -35.85
N ARG A 93 32.54 21.95 -36.39
CA ARG A 93 33.89 21.59 -35.93
C ARG A 93 34.54 22.69 -35.09
N ALA A 94 35.55 22.26 -34.35
CA ALA A 94 36.54 23.07 -33.66
C ALA A 94 37.37 23.96 -34.59
N THR A 95 37.89 25.07 -34.02
CA THR A 95 39.22 25.60 -34.38
C THR A 95 39.86 26.32 -33.19
N THR A 96 41.04 25.83 -32.84
CA THR A 96 42.16 26.48 -32.17
C THR A 96 42.61 27.75 -32.90
N ASP A 97 43.07 28.77 -32.17
CA ASP A 97 44.28 29.49 -32.59
C ASP A 97 45.06 30.10 -31.42
N ALA A 98 46.38 30.12 -31.60
CA ALA A 98 47.42 30.56 -30.68
C ALA A 98 48.27 31.65 -31.35
N GLY A 99 48.89 32.51 -30.54
CA GLY A 99 49.99 33.40 -30.97
C GLY A 99 49.68 34.88 -30.78
N GLY A 100 50.36 35.54 -29.83
CA GLY A 100 51.33 36.61 -30.12
C GLY A 100 50.63 37.98 -29.96
N GLU A 101 51.16 39.04 -29.38
CA GLU A 101 52.53 39.51 -29.28
C GLU A 101 52.69 40.45 -28.06
N GLU A 102 53.94 40.60 -27.69
CA GLU A 102 54.53 41.44 -26.65
C GLU A 102 54.46 42.93 -27.04
N SER A 103 54.02 43.82 -26.14
CA SER A 103 54.32 45.25 -26.26
C SER A 103 54.45 45.92 -24.90
N VAL A 104 55.69 46.31 -24.63
CA VAL A 104 56.20 47.02 -23.46
C VAL A 104 55.68 48.47 -23.49
N THR A 105 54.97 48.90 -22.43
CA THR A 105 54.73 50.32 -22.15
C THR A 105 55.01 50.64 -20.68
N ALA A 106 55.62 51.82 -20.48
CA ALA A 106 56.34 52.31 -19.31
C ALA A 106 55.51 52.48 -18.02
N PRO A 107 56.16 52.50 -16.83
CA PRO A 107 55.47 52.60 -15.54
C PRO A 107 54.92 54.02 -15.28
N VAL A 108 53.60 54.10 -15.13
CA VAL A 108 52.86 55.28 -14.65
C VAL A 108 53.07 55.43 -13.12
N PRO A 109 53.34 56.64 -12.60
CA PRO A 109 53.57 56.84 -11.16
C PRO A 109 52.32 56.51 -10.33
N PRO A 110 52.49 56.04 -9.07
CA PRO A 110 51.38 55.60 -8.25
C PRO A 110 50.53 56.80 -7.82
N THR A 111 49.39 56.98 -8.47
CA THR A 111 48.32 57.84 -7.97
C THR A 111 47.86 57.23 -6.65
N ARG A 112 48.30 57.81 -5.53
CA ARG A 112 47.75 57.51 -4.20
C ARG A 112 46.26 57.86 -4.25
N VAL A 113 45.43 56.85 -4.43
CA VAL A 113 43.99 56.94 -4.16
C VAL A 113 43.89 57.18 -2.66
N CYS A 114 43.79 58.45 -2.27
CA CYS A 114 43.35 58.80 -0.93
C CYS A 114 41.95 58.22 -0.76
N LEU A 115 41.84 57.18 0.07
CA LEU A 115 40.54 56.73 0.57
C LEU A 115 39.83 57.97 1.15
N PRO A 116 38.56 58.22 0.80
CA PRO A 116 37.82 59.34 1.37
C PRO A 116 37.84 59.23 2.89
N ALA A 117 38.01 60.38 3.56
CA ALA A 117 37.95 60.47 5.01
C ALA A 117 36.71 59.71 5.50
N ALA A 118 36.93 58.71 6.37
CA ALA A 118 35.88 57.83 6.85
C ALA A 118 34.67 58.66 7.28
N HIS A 119 33.54 58.42 6.60
CA HIS A 119 32.30 59.15 6.81
C HIS A 119 31.94 59.08 8.31
N PRO A 120 31.49 60.18 8.95
CA PRO A 120 31.22 60.25 10.39
C PRO A 120 30.13 59.29 10.90
N PHE A 121 29.53 58.51 10.01
CA PHE A 121 28.67 57.37 10.34
C PHE A 121 29.41 56.22 11.02
N PHE A 122 30.72 56.08 10.80
CA PHE A 122 31.57 55.03 11.40
C PHE A 122 32.22 55.43 12.73
N SER A 123 31.95 56.65 13.22
CA SER A 123 32.52 57.18 14.47
C SER A 123 31.70 56.87 15.72
N GLN A 124 30.53 56.22 15.57
CA GLN A 124 29.89 55.60 16.72
C GLN A 124 30.65 54.30 17.00
N ALA A 125 31.31 54.26 18.18
CA ALA A 125 32.03 53.08 18.64
C ALA A 125 31.05 51.90 18.65
N THR A 126 31.08 51.09 17.60
CA THR A 126 30.41 49.79 17.59
C THR A 126 30.93 49.05 18.78
N THR A 127 30.02 48.67 19.68
CA THR A 127 30.44 47.88 20.83
C THR A 127 31.04 46.58 20.31
N LYS A 128 31.97 45.99 21.06
CA LYS A 128 32.60 44.71 20.67
C LYS A 128 31.54 43.62 20.39
N GLU A 129 30.37 43.76 21.01
CA GLU A 129 29.19 42.92 20.84
C GLU A 129 28.52 43.16 19.48
N ASP A 130 28.30 44.42 19.07
CA ASP A 130 27.75 44.77 17.75
C ASP A 130 28.65 44.30 16.60
N ALA A 131 29.97 44.42 16.76
CA ALA A 131 30.94 43.95 15.77
C ALA A 131 30.91 42.42 15.63
N ALA A 132 30.76 41.68 16.73
CA ALA A 132 30.64 40.22 16.71
C ALA A 132 29.33 39.75 16.08
N VAL A 133 28.22 40.45 16.33
CA VAL A 133 26.91 40.17 15.71
C VAL A 133 26.97 40.45 14.21
N LEU A 134 27.59 41.55 13.78
CA LEU A 134 27.76 41.86 12.35
C LEU A 134 28.68 40.85 11.66
N LEU A 135 29.79 40.45 12.28
CA LEU A 135 30.67 39.42 11.74
C LEU A 135 29.96 38.05 11.63
N GLY A 136 29.16 37.71 12.65
CA GLY A 136 28.29 36.55 12.64
C GLY A 136 27.25 36.62 11.52
N ALA A 137 26.59 37.77 11.31
CA ALA A 137 25.63 37.96 10.24
C ALA A 137 26.28 37.87 8.84
N MET A 138 27.48 38.44 8.67
CA MET A 138 28.22 38.43 7.41
C MET A 138 28.77 37.04 7.04
N THR A 139 28.92 36.13 8.01
CA THR A 139 29.41 34.76 7.76
C THR A 139 28.27 33.74 7.71
N THR A 140 27.29 33.84 8.61
CA THR A 140 26.17 32.89 8.66
C THR A 140 25.17 33.06 7.53
N THR A 141 24.90 34.30 7.10
CA THR A 141 23.95 34.58 6.02
C THR A 141 24.38 34.00 4.68
N PRO A 142 25.62 34.21 4.17
CA PRO A 142 26.03 33.59 2.91
C PRO A 142 26.16 32.07 3.02
N VAL A 143 26.61 31.54 4.17
CA VAL A 143 26.66 30.07 4.37
C VAL A 143 25.27 29.46 4.31
N ARG A 144 24.26 30.11 4.92
CA ARG A 144 22.87 29.66 4.83
C ARG A 144 22.34 29.75 3.40
N ALA A 145 22.58 30.87 2.71
CA ALA A 145 22.15 31.03 1.31
C ALA A 145 22.75 29.95 0.38
N ILE A 146 24.03 29.60 0.59
CA ILE A 146 24.67 28.50 -0.14
C ILE A 146 24.03 27.16 0.23
N ALA A 147 23.78 26.89 1.51
CA ALA A 147 23.15 25.66 1.95
C ALA A 147 21.73 25.49 1.36
N ASP A 148 20.92 26.55 1.37
CA ASP A 148 19.56 26.55 0.82
C ASP A 148 19.58 26.25 -0.70
N GLU A 149 20.55 26.83 -1.42
CA GLU A 149 20.68 26.59 -2.86
C GLU A 149 21.17 25.16 -3.16
N PHE A 150 22.11 24.62 -2.36
CA PHE A 150 22.52 23.23 -2.46
C PHE A 150 21.37 22.26 -2.17
N GLU A 151 20.56 22.54 -1.14
CA GLU A 151 19.38 21.74 -0.81
C GLU A 151 18.39 21.76 -1.97
N ARG A 152 18.11 22.94 -2.54
CA ARG A 152 17.22 23.09 -3.70
C ARG A 152 17.70 22.30 -4.91
N VAL A 153 18.99 22.38 -5.23
CA VAL A 153 19.60 21.62 -6.34
C VAL A 153 19.54 20.12 -6.07
N ALA A 154 19.87 19.70 -4.85
CA ALA A 154 19.80 18.29 -4.46
C ALA A 154 18.38 17.75 -4.57
N LEU A 155 17.38 18.46 -4.04
CA LEU A 155 15.97 18.06 -4.10
C LEU A 155 15.47 17.95 -5.55
N ASN A 156 15.81 18.90 -6.42
CA ASN A 156 15.44 18.84 -7.83
C ASN A 156 16.11 17.65 -8.53
N TRP A 157 17.37 17.38 -8.22
CA TRP A 157 18.07 16.21 -8.77
C TRP A 157 17.44 14.88 -8.32
N PHE A 158 17.09 14.73 -7.02
CA PHE A 158 16.37 13.54 -6.53
C PHE A 158 14.97 13.41 -7.17
N ARG A 159 14.26 14.52 -7.32
CA ARG A 159 12.90 14.54 -7.87
C ARG A 159 12.88 14.20 -9.35
N ASP A 160 13.71 14.89 -10.14
CA ASP A 160 13.60 14.91 -11.59
C ASP A 160 14.56 13.91 -12.25
N SER A 161 15.82 13.86 -11.79
CA SER A 161 16.82 12.96 -12.37
C SER A 161 16.69 11.53 -11.85
N LEU A 162 16.47 11.35 -10.54
CA LEU A 162 16.27 10.02 -9.95
C LEU A 162 14.80 9.60 -9.91
N GLN A 163 13.88 10.46 -10.34
CA GLN A 163 12.45 10.18 -10.38
C GLN A 163 11.89 9.65 -9.04
N LEU A 164 12.37 10.18 -7.90
CA LEU A 164 12.01 9.69 -6.56
C LEU A 164 10.50 9.57 -6.36
N VAL A 165 9.73 10.56 -6.83
CA VAL A 165 8.26 10.56 -6.77
C VAL A 165 7.67 9.39 -7.57
N GLY A 166 8.28 9.04 -8.71
CA GLY A 166 7.91 7.87 -9.50
C GLY A 166 8.13 6.56 -8.73
N HIS A 167 9.29 6.41 -8.09
CA HIS A 167 9.60 5.23 -7.27
C HIS A 167 8.64 5.08 -6.08
N LEU A 168 8.37 6.16 -5.35
CA LEU A 168 7.39 6.15 -4.25
C LEU A 168 5.97 5.83 -4.72
N ARG A 169 5.58 6.32 -5.91
CA ARG A 169 4.28 5.99 -6.52
C ARG A 169 4.18 4.50 -6.84
N TRP A 170 5.24 3.89 -7.36
CA TRP A 170 5.26 2.45 -7.67
C TRP A 170 5.30 1.56 -6.43
N LEU A 171 6.01 1.96 -5.37
CA LEU A 171 5.92 1.32 -4.06
C LEU A 171 4.48 1.29 -3.56
N ARG A 172 3.75 2.40 -3.67
CA ARG A 172 2.32 2.44 -3.33
C ARG A 172 1.48 1.52 -4.22
N LYS A 173 1.67 1.57 -5.55
CA LYS A 173 0.89 0.77 -6.50
C LYS A 173 1.03 -0.73 -6.26
N LEU A 174 2.26 -1.22 -6.10
CA LEU A 174 2.55 -2.65 -6.02
C LEU A 174 2.62 -3.17 -4.57
N MET A 175 3.47 -2.57 -3.72
CA MET A 175 3.64 -3.06 -2.33
C MET A 175 2.39 -2.81 -1.49
N LEU A 176 1.77 -1.63 -1.61
CA LEU A 176 0.52 -1.33 -0.90
C LEU A 176 -0.74 -1.76 -1.69
N MET A 177 -0.57 -2.47 -2.81
CA MET A 177 -1.66 -2.99 -3.64
C MET A 177 -2.71 -1.95 -4.02
N SER A 178 -2.32 -0.68 -4.22
CA SER A 178 -3.25 0.39 -4.57
C SER A 178 -3.73 0.30 -6.01
N GLU A 179 -3.01 -0.43 -6.87
CA GLU A 179 -3.44 -0.73 -8.24
C GLU A 179 -4.41 -1.92 -8.22
N GLY A 180 -5.69 -1.62 -7.99
CA GLY A 180 -6.71 -2.64 -7.69
C GLY A 180 -6.80 -3.74 -8.75
N LEU A 181 -6.96 -3.37 -10.02
CA LEU A 181 -7.19 -4.31 -11.11
C LEU A 181 -6.00 -5.25 -11.34
N CYS A 182 -4.78 -4.70 -11.47
CA CYS A 182 -3.56 -5.49 -11.62
C CYS A 182 -3.39 -6.50 -10.48
N MET A 183 -3.54 -6.03 -9.23
CA MET A 183 -3.36 -6.90 -8.07
C MET A 183 -4.50 -7.93 -7.92
N ASP A 184 -5.71 -7.62 -8.38
CA ASP A 184 -6.82 -8.58 -8.43
C ASP A 184 -6.60 -9.68 -9.46
N ILE A 185 -6.09 -9.33 -10.65
CA ILE A 185 -5.71 -10.30 -11.68
C ILE A 185 -4.61 -11.21 -11.12
N PHE A 186 -3.55 -10.62 -10.58
CA PHE A 186 -2.44 -11.35 -9.97
C PHE A 186 -2.90 -12.30 -8.85
N ALA A 187 -3.68 -11.80 -7.88
CA ALA A 187 -4.13 -12.62 -6.75
C ALA A 187 -5.03 -13.77 -7.19
N ARG A 188 -5.89 -13.55 -8.19
CA ARG A 188 -6.74 -14.58 -8.77
C ARG A 188 -5.94 -15.66 -9.49
N ASP A 189 -4.96 -15.28 -10.30
CA ASP A 189 -4.14 -16.24 -11.04
C ASP A 189 -3.20 -17.01 -10.12
N PHE A 190 -2.67 -16.34 -9.11
CA PHE A 190 -1.90 -16.96 -8.04
C PHE A 190 -2.72 -18.04 -7.33
N LEU A 191 -3.94 -17.70 -6.89
CA LEU A 191 -4.84 -18.63 -6.19
C LEU A 191 -5.21 -19.84 -7.06
N ARG A 192 -5.56 -19.60 -8.33
CA ARG A 192 -5.85 -20.67 -9.29
C ARG A 192 -4.66 -21.60 -9.50
N GLY A 193 -3.46 -21.05 -9.51
CA GLY A 193 -2.22 -21.82 -9.63
C GLY A 193 -1.96 -22.70 -8.40
N LEU A 194 -2.43 -22.31 -7.20
CA LEU A 194 -2.32 -23.12 -5.98
C LEU A 194 -3.30 -24.29 -5.96
N SER A 195 -4.54 -24.04 -6.40
CA SER A 195 -5.60 -25.05 -6.42
C SER A 195 -5.40 -26.13 -7.49
N SER A 196 -4.59 -25.86 -8.51
CA SER A 196 -4.28 -26.84 -9.57
C SER A 196 -3.03 -27.64 -9.20
N SER A 197 -3.22 -28.87 -8.72
CA SER A 197 -2.15 -29.82 -8.38
C SER A 197 -1.17 -30.17 -9.52
N ALA A 198 -1.32 -29.59 -10.72
CA ALA A 198 -0.60 -30.01 -11.91
C ALA A 198 -0.10 -28.91 -12.87
N ARG A 199 -0.37 -27.60 -12.68
CA ARG A 199 -0.08 -26.62 -13.75
C ARG A 199 1.00 -25.58 -13.49
N VAL A 200 1.17 -25.07 -12.27
CA VAL A 200 2.15 -23.99 -12.02
C VAL A 200 2.91 -24.28 -10.74
N ASN A 201 4.16 -24.76 -10.89
CA ASN A 201 5.08 -24.81 -9.76
C ASN A 201 5.54 -23.38 -9.46
N TRP A 202 4.84 -22.70 -8.55
CA TRP A 202 5.18 -21.34 -8.14
C TRP A 202 6.56 -21.24 -7.47
N GLY A 203 7.14 -22.37 -7.02
CA GLY A 203 8.44 -22.42 -6.35
C GLY A 203 9.62 -22.34 -7.32
N VAL A 204 9.36 -22.31 -8.63
CA VAL A 204 10.38 -22.03 -9.64
C VAL A 204 10.61 -20.52 -9.68
N ASP A 205 11.87 -20.13 -9.60
CA ASP A 205 12.32 -18.74 -9.72
C ASP A 205 11.67 -18.04 -10.93
N ASP A 206 11.41 -16.74 -10.76
CA ASP A 206 10.83 -15.83 -11.74
C ASP A 206 9.40 -16.11 -12.22
N ARG A 207 8.77 -17.24 -11.87
CA ARG A 207 7.38 -17.49 -12.28
C ARG A 207 6.39 -16.53 -11.65
N LEU A 208 6.58 -16.23 -10.36
CA LEU A 208 5.72 -15.30 -9.65
C LEU A 208 5.94 -13.86 -10.14
N THR A 209 7.19 -13.50 -10.45
CA THR A 209 7.55 -12.24 -11.12
C THR A 209 6.93 -12.13 -12.51
N SER A 210 6.91 -13.24 -13.26
CA SER A 210 6.27 -13.30 -14.59
C SER A 210 4.76 -13.15 -14.49
N ALA A 211 4.12 -13.80 -13.51
CA ALA A 211 2.68 -13.66 -13.27
C ALA A 211 2.31 -12.22 -12.88
N LEU A 212 3.12 -11.55 -12.04
CA LEU A 212 2.94 -10.13 -11.76
C LEU A 212 3.06 -9.28 -13.03
N THR A 213 4.06 -9.57 -13.87
CA THR A 213 4.28 -8.86 -15.13
C THR A 213 3.10 -9.01 -16.08
N LEU A 214 2.55 -10.22 -16.23
CA LEU A 214 1.36 -10.47 -17.03
C LEU A 214 0.13 -9.75 -16.46
N ALA A 215 -0.05 -9.77 -15.14
CA ALA A 215 -1.13 -9.05 -14.48
C ALA A 215 -1.03 -7.52 -14.66
N MET A 216 0.18 -6.97 -14.72
CA MET A 216 0.40 -5.56 -15.05
C MET A 216 0.00 -5.24 -16.49
N ILE A 217 0.34 -6.12 -17.44
CA ILE A 217 -0.04 -5.95 -18.85
C ILE A 217 -1.57 -6.02 -18.99
N GLU A 218 -2.21 -7.03 -18.39
CA GLU A 218 -3.67 -7.21 -18.43
C GLU A 218 -4.40 -6.07 -17.69
N GLY A 219 -3.83 -5.59 -16.59
CA GLY A 219 -4.33 -4.45 -15.83
C GLY A 219 -4.02 -3.08 -16.45
N SER A 220 -3.58 -3.04 -17.71
CA SER A 220 -3.22 -1.83 -18.48
C SER A 220 -2.24 -0.89 -17.78
N VAL A 221 -1.40 -1.43 -16.91
CA VAL A 221 -0.38 -0.67 -16.18
C VAL A 221 0.80 -0.43 -17.12
N THR A 222 1.10 0.84 -17.40
CA THR A 222 2.20 1.19 -18.31
C THR A 222 3.54 0.66 -17.79
N SER A 223 4.22 -0.11 -18.64
CA SER A 223 5.55 -0.62 -18.33
C SER A 223 6.52 0.55 -18.18
N HIS A 224 7.11 0.69 -16.99
CA HIS A 224 8.08 1.71 -16.66
C HIS A 224 9.38 1.03 -16.26
N ALA A 225 10.54 1.64 -16.54
CA ALA A 225 11.83 1.12 -16.09
C ALA A 225 11.88 0.81 -14.57
N ILE A 226 11.11 1.55 -13.78
CA ILE A 226 10.98 1.40 -12.32
C ILE A 226 10.31 0.06 -11.95
N VAL A 227 9.39 -0.42 -12.77
CA VAL A 227 8.65 -1.67 -12.54
C VAL A 227 9.58 -2.87 -12.59
N GLN A 228 10.59 -2.82 -13.46
CA GLN A 228 11.58 -3.89 -13.60
C GLN A 228 12.43 -4.09 -12.34
N SER A 229 12.45 -3.10 -11.44
CA SER A 229 13.09 -3.22 -10.13
C SER A 229 12.27 -4.05 -9.12
N PHE A 230 11.04 -4.44 -9.44
CA PHE A 230 10.20 -5.28 -8.60
C PHE A 230 10.26 -6.74 -9.04
N HIS A 231 10.60 -7.63 -8.11
CA HIS A 231 10.61 -9.07 -8.35
C HIS A 231 10.18 -9.84 -7.11
N TYR A 232 9.59 -11.01 -7.31
CA TYR A 232 9.29 -11.92 -6.21
C TYR A 232 10.50 -12.81 -5.92
N LYS A 233 10.81 -12.97 -4.64
CA LYS A 233 11.66 -14.04 -4.14
C LYS A 233 10.78 -15.14 -3.56
N THR A 234 11.06 -16.37 -3.93
CA THR A 234 10.36 -17.59 -3.49
C THR A 234 11.37 -18.52 -2.85
N THR A 235 10.94 -19.34 -1.88
CA THR A 235 11.72 -20.48 -1.40
C THR A 235 11.35 -21.76 -2.16
N ASP A 236 12.31 -22.68 -2.32
CA ASP A 236 12.20 -23.90 -3.15
C ASP A 236 11.01 -24.83 -2.80
N SER A 237 10.45 -24.72 -1.59
CA SER A 237 9.31 -25.52 -1.14
C SER A 237 8.11 -24.62 -0.82
N LEU A 238 7.28 -24.34 -1.82
CA LEU A 238 6.03 -23.62 -1.57
C LEU A 238 4.96 -24.55 -1.00
N SER A 239 4.45 -24.20 0.17
CA SER A 239 3.35 -24.91 0.82
C SER A 239 2.00 -24.62 0.13
N GLN A 240 1.05 -25.56 0.21
CA GLN A 240 -0.28 -25.41 -0.41
C GLN A 240 -1.24 -24.57 0.44
N ALA A 241 -0.90 -24.29 1.70
CA ALA A 241 -1.75 -23.52 2.60
C ALA A 241 -1.41 -22.03 2.51
N VAL A 242 -2.40 -21.19 2.18
CA VAL A 242 -2.25 -19.73 2.02
C VAL A 242 -1.44 -19.06 3.15
N PRO A 243 -1.68 -19.35 4.46
CA PRO A 243 -0.92 -18.69 5.52
C PRO A 243 0.57 -19.05 5.55
N SER A 244 0.90 -20.31 5.24
CA SER A 244 2.29 -20.80 5.25
C SER A 244 3.03 -20.33 4.00
N LEU A 245 2.35 -20.33 2.86
CA LEU A 245 2.86 -19.87 1.58
C LEU A 245 3.28 -18.39 1.59
N LEU A 246 2.54 -17.54 2.30
CA LEU A 246 2.86 -16.11 2.35
C LEU A 246 4.13 -15.79 3.12
N SER A 247 4.59 -16.70 3.98
CA SER A 247 5.89 -16.57 4.65
C SER A 247 7.06 -16.92 3.71
N GLU A 248 6.78 -17.67 2.65
CA GLU A 248 7.76 -18.20 1.69
C GLU A 248 7.93 -17.30 0.46
N ILE A 249 7.03 -16.32 0.28
CA ILE A 249 7.10 -15.33 -0.80
C ILE A 249 7.40 -13.93 -0.26
N ALA A 250 8.19 -13.19 -1.03
CA ALA A 250 8.50 -11.78 -0.73
C ALA A 250 8.55 -10.98 -2.01
N LEU A 251 7.71 -9.95 -2.14
CA LEU A 251 7.91 -8.93 -3.16
C LEU A 251 9.09 -8.06 -2.72
N VAL A 252 10.12 -8.00 -3.55
CA VAL A 252 11.36 -7.26 -3.31
C VAL A 252 11.43 -6.11 -4.29
N TYR A 253 11.82 -4.95 -3.78
CA TYR A 253 12.09 -3.76 -4.57
C TYR A 253 13.60 -3.46 -4.54
N GLU A 254 14.24 -3.65 -5.69
CA GLU A 254 15.67 -3.43 -5.87
C GLU A 254 15.96 -1.95 -6.07
N VAL A 255 16.61 -1.34 -5.08
CA VAL A 255 16.92 0.09 -5.10
C VAL A 255 18.33 0.27 -5.62
N GLN A 256 18.46 0.95 -6.76
CA GLN A 256 19.76 1.34 -7.28
C GLN A 256 20.31 2.53 -6.49
N TRP A 257 21.63 2.56 -6.30
CA TRP A 257 22.30 3.75 -5.78
C TRP A 257 22.12 4.90 -6.78
N PRO A 258 21.68 6.09 -6.35
CA PRO A 258 21.73 6.67 -5.00
C PRO A 258 20.40 6.70 -4.23
N LEU A 259 19.31 6.15 -4.78
CA LEU A 259 17.99 6.16 -4.15
C LEU A 259 17.95 5.47 -2.78
N GLY A 260 18.91 4.57 -2.52
CA GLY A 260 19.07 3.90 -1.23
C GLY A 260 19.34 4.83 -0.04
N LEU A 261 19.74 6.09 -0.29
CA LEU A 261 19.84 7.13 0.75
C LEU A 261 18.47 7.52 1.31
N VAL A 262 17.43 7.49 0.48
CA VAL A 262 16.06 7.85 0.85
C VAL A 262 15.25 6.61 1.19
N ILE A 263 15.31 5.59 0.33
CA ILE A 263 14.58 4.32 0.49
C ILE A 263 15.50 3.32 1.19
N THR A 264 15.47 3.38 2.52
CA THR A 264 16.32 2.56 3.39
C THR A 264 15.90 1.09 3.36
N VAL A 265 16.83 0.19 3.70
CA VAL A 265 16.56 -1.26 3.85
C VAL A 265 15.38 -1.50 4.81
N GLN A 266 15.39 -0.84 5.97
CA GLN A 266 14.35 -0.95 6.99
C GLN A 266 12.96 -0.58 6.45
N SER A 267 12.88 0.50 5.66
CA SER A 267 11.60 0.91 5.07
C SER A 267 11.06 -0.14 4.09
N ARG A 268 11.94 -0.78 3.31
CA ARG A 268 11.55 -1.82 2.36
C ARG A 268 11.02 -3.06 3.06
N ASP A 269 11.69 -3.48 4.14
CA ASP A 269 11.26 -4.65 4.91
C ASP A 269 9.84 -4.44 5.47
N LEU A 270 9.54 -3.23 5.98
CA LEU A 270 8.19 -2.85 6.39
C LEU A 270 7.19 -2.90 5.24
N TYR A 271 7.54 -2.40 4.06
CA TYR A 271 6.68 -2.49 2.87
C TYR A 271 6.42 -3.94 2.46
N THR A 272 7.42 -4.81 2.53
CA THR A 272 7.27 -6.24 2.23
C THR A 272 6.32 -6.91 3.22
N ASP A 273 6.42 -6.59 4.52
CA ASP A 273 5.50 -7.14 5.53
C ASP A 273 4.06 -6.65 5.34
N VAL A 274 3.87 -5.36 5.05
CA VAL A 274 2.55 -4.83 4.71
C VAL A 274 2.00 -5.49 3.45
N HIS A 275 2.83 -5.66 2.41
CA HIS A 275 2.44 -6.31 1.18
C HIS A 275 1.94 -7.74 1.42
N ARG A 276 2.68 -8.55 2.19
CA ARG A 276 2.28 -9.92 2.56
C ARG A 276 0.93 -9.94 3.27
N PHE A 277 0.73 -9.03 4.22
CA PHE A 277 -0.52 -8.94 4.96
C PHE A 277 -1.70 -8.54 4.04
N LEU A 278 -1.52 -7.56 3.16
CA LEU A 278 -2.56 -7.16 2.20
C LEU A 278 -2.88 -8.29 1.21
N LEU A 279 -1.86 -8.99 0.74
CA LEU A 279 -2.01 -10.14 -0.14
C LEU A 279 -2.78 -11.26 0.58
N TYR A 280 -2.47 -11.53 1.85
CA TYR A 280 -3.23 -12.48 2.67
C TYR A 280 -4.73 -12.15 2.72
N VAL A 281 -5.05 -10.89 3.04
CA VAL A 281 -6.43 -10.42 3.12
C VAL A 281 -7.14 -10.56 1.77
N ARG A 282 -6.47 -10.21 0.67
CA ARG A 282 -7.01 -10.35 -0.69
C ARG A 282 -7.25 -11.82 -1.06
N LEU A 283 -6.28 -12.70 -0.86
CA LEU A 283 -6.41 -14.13 -1.15
C LEU A 283 -7.52 -14.77 -0.32
N THR A 284 -7.61 -14.44 0.98
CA THR A 284 -8.68 -14.92 1.85
C THR A 284 -10.06 -14.46 1.35
N THR A 285 -10.17 -13.21 0.88
CA THR A 285 -11.42 -12.68 0.31
C THR A 285 -11.83 -13.44 -0.95
N LEU A 286 -10.87 -13.76 -1.83
CA LEU A 286 -11.09 -14.53 -3.04
C LEU A 286 -11.52 -15.97 -2.73
N GLU A 287 -10.82 -16.65 -1.84
CA GLU A 287 -11.16 -18.00 -1.36
C GLU A 287 -12.59 -18.04 -0.80
N MET A 288 -12.95 -17.09 0.07
CA MET A 288 -14.31 -17.00 0.63
C MET A 288 -15.37 -16.82 -0.46
N ARG A 289 -15.05 -16.11 -1.54
CA ARG A 289 -15.95 -15.92 -2.69
C ARG A 289 -16.11 -17.23 -3.48
N GLU A 290 -15.05 -17.99 -3.67
CA GLU A 290 -15.09 -19.29 -4.34
C GLU A 290 -15.88 -20.31 -3.52
N VAL A 291 -15.61 -20.39 -2.21
CA VAL A 291 -16.37 -21.24 -1.27
C VAL A 291 -17.85 -20.88 -1.26
N TRP A 292 -18.19 -19.58 -1.29
CA TRP A 292 -19.57 -19.13 -1.41
C TRP A 292 -20.23 -19.57 -2.72
N GLY A 293 -19.50 -19.50 -3.83
CA GLY A 293 -19.94 -20.00 -5.13
C GLY A 293 -20.21 -21.50 -5.10
N MET A 294 -19.29 -22.28 -4.54
CA MET A 294 -19.45 -23.73 -4.38
C MET A 294 -20.64 -24.07 -3.49
N LEU A 295 -20.81 -23.39 -2.35
CA LEU A 295 -21.93 -23.59 -1.44
C LEU A 295 -23.28 -23.31 -2.11
N ARG A 296 -23.37 -22.24 -2.92
CA ARG A 296 -24.58 -21.95 -3.72
C ARG A 296 -24.85 -23.03 -4.77
N THR A 297 -23.82 -23.53 -5.43
CA THR A 297 -23.96 -24.62 -6.41
C THR A 297 -24.44 -25.90 -5.73
N ILE A 298 -23.83 -26.34 -4.62
CA ILE A 298 -24.25 -27.55 -3.88
C ILE A 298 -25.67 -27.40 -3.34
N GLY A 299 -26.00 -26.21 -2.81
CA GLY A 299 -27.36 -25.90 -2.33
C GLY A 299 -28.43 -26.01 -3.42
N ARG A 300 -28.13 -25.56 -4.65
CA ARG A 300 -29.03 -25.73 -5.81
C ARG A 300 -29.27 -27.19 -6.19
N HIS A 301 -28.29 -28.07 -5.95
CA HIS A 301 -28.42 -29.51 -6.20
C HIS A 301 -29.16 -30.24 -5.07
N GLY A 302 -29.61 -29.53 -4.01
CA GLY A 302 -30.37 -30.11 -2.89
C GLY A 302 -29.55 -31.02 -1.98
N GLN A 303 -28.22 -31.03 -2.11
CA GLN A 303 -27.33 -31.94 -1.39
C GLN A 303 -26.94 -31.45 0.01
N LEU A 304 -27.33 -30.23 0.39
CA LEU A 304 -26.94 -29.63 1.67
C LEU A 304 -28.15 -29.48 2.62
N PRO A 305 -28.05 -29.89 3.90
CA PRO A 305 -29.06 -29.58 4.90
C PRO A 305 -29.26 -28.07 5.05
N SER A 306 -30.53 -27.63 5.11
CA SER A 306 -30.90 -26.21 5.15
C SER A 306 -30.30 -25.44 6.35
N ALA A 307 -30.16 -26.11 7.49
CA ALA A 307 -29.51 -25.55 8.68
C ALA A 307 -28.01 -25.26 8.46
N LEU A 308 -27.30 -26.18 7.80
CA LEU A 308 -25.87 -26.02 7.49
C LEU A 308 -25.69 -24.92 6.44
N GLN A 309 -26.56 -24.88 5.41
CA GLN A 309 -26.50 -23.85 4.38
C GLN A 309 -26.67 -22.45 4.97
N ARG A 310 -27.62 -22.27 5.89
CA ARG A 310 -27.79 -20.99 6.59
C ARG A 310 -26.57 -20.66 7.44
N SER A 311 -26.10 -21.58 8.29
CA SER A 311 -24.98 -21.32 9.20
C SER A 311 -23.68 -20.98 8.43
N CYS A 312 -23.34 -21.75 7.40
CA CYS A 312 -22.18 -21.48 6.56
C CYS A 312 -22.34 -20.19 5.76
N GLY A 313 -23.53 -19.92 5.22
CA GLY A 313 -23.79 -18.69 4.48
C GLY A 313 -23.67 -17.44 5.35
N ASP A 314 -24.21 -17.48 6.58
CA ASP A 314 -24.11 -16.39 7.54
C ASP A 314 -22.65 -16.11 7.93
N ALA A 315 -21.86 -17.17 8.15
CA ALA A 315 -20.45 -17.05 8.48
C ALA A 315 -19.64 -16.45 7.32
N ILE A 316 -19.83 -16.94 6.09
CA ILE A 316 -19.14 -16.44 4.91
C ILE A 316 -19.51 -14.99 4.64
N TYR A 317 -20.80 -14.64 4.75
CA TYR A 317 -21.28 -13.27 4.56
C TYR A 317 -20.65 -12.30 5.57
N LYS A 318 -20.65 -12.65 6.87
CA LYS A 318 -20.02 -11.85 7.92
C LYS A 318 -18.52 -11.67 7.68
N MET A 319 -17.83 -12.74 7.28
CA MET A 319 -16.40 -12.69 6.97
C MET A 319 -16.11 -11.79 5.77
N GLN A 320 -16.87 -11.93 4.68
CA GLN A 320 -16.74 -11.09 3.48
C GLN A 320 -17.04 -9.62 3.78
N SER A 321 -18.08 -9.34 4.55
CA SER A 321 -18.43 -7.98 4.97
C SER A 321 -17.30 -7.35 5.81
N PHE A 322 -16.74 -8.10 6.76
CA PHE A 322 -15.62 -7.63 7.58
C PHE A 322 -14.36 -7.36 6.74
N LEU A 323 -13.97 -8.30 5.87
CA LEU A 323 -12.78 -8.15 5.01
C LEU A 323 -12.96 -7.01 4.01
N GLY A 324 -14.17 -6.86 3.45
CA GLY A 324 -14.52 -5.74 2.56
C GLY A 324 -14.39 -4.39 3.27
N ALA A 325 -15.01 -4.24 4.44
CA ALA A 325 -14.91 -3.03 5.25
C ALA A 325 -13.46 -2.72 5.66
N PHE A 326 -12.65 -3.75 5.94
CA PHE A 326 -11.24 -3.59 6.23
C PHE A 326 -10.46 -3.04 5.02
N ILE A 327 -10.60 -3.65 3.84
CA ILE A 327 -9.92 -3.22 2.61
C ILE A 327 -10.32 -1.80 2.22
N GLU A 328 -11.61 -1.46 2.35
CA GLU A 328 -12.12 -0.12 2.09
C GLU A 328 -11.55 0.91 3.07
N THR A 329 -11.57 0.59 4.37
CA THR A 329 -10.98 1.46 5.41
C THR A 329 -9.49 1.63 5.18
N PHE A 330 -8.76 0.57 4.84
CA PHE A 330 -7.34 0.63 4.53
C PHE A 330 -7.09 1.52 3.31
N SER A 331 -7.83 1.32 2.22
CA SER A 331 -7.67 2.10 0.99
C SER A 331 -7.96 3.60 1.20
N THR A 332 -9.01 3.93 1.94
CA THR A 332 -9.40 5.32 2.20
C THR A 332 -8.48 6.00 3.22
N LYS A 333 -8.18 5.34 4.35
CA LYS A 333 -7.36 5.92 5.43
C LYS A 333 -5.88 5.87 5.12
N VAL A 334 -5.37 4.78 4.57
CA VAL A 334 -3.93 4.56 4.39
C VAL A 334 -3.47 4.98 2.99
N SER A 335 -4.21 4.65 1.94
CA SER A 335 -3.74 4.96 0.58
C SER A 335 -4.07 6.38 0.13
N VAL A 336 -5.23 6.93 0.54
CA VAL A 336 -5.65 8.28 0.16
C VAL A 336 -5.22 9.34 1.18
N SER A 337 -5.41 9.09 2.48
CA SER A 337 -5.19 10.15 3.50
C SER A 337 -3.72 10.45 3.77
N LEU A 338 -2.83 9.46 3.67
CA LEU A 338 -1.38 9.63 3.91
C LEU A 338 -0.63 10.30 2.74
N PHE A 339 -1.26 10.40 1.56
CA PHE A 339 -0.62 10.88 0.33
C PHE A 339 -1.35 12.07 -0.32
N ALA A 340 -2.34 12.63 0.37
CA ALA A 340 -3.02 13.88 -0.03
C ALA A 340 -2.32 15.15 0.50
N CYS A 341 -1.18 15.01 1.18
CA CYS A 341 -0.27 16.09 1.57
C CYS A 341 0.96 16.08 0.66
#